data_AF-A0A357ZJC5-F1
#
_entry.id   AF-A0A357ZJC5-F1
#
_cell.length_a   1.000
_cell.length_b   1.000
_cell.length_c   1.000
_cell.angle_alpha   90.00
_cell.angle_beta   90.00
_cell.angle_gamma   90.00
#
_symmetry.space_group_name_H-M   'P 1'
#
loop_
_entity.id
_entity.type
_entity.pdbx_description
1 polymer ?
#
loop_
_entity_poly.entity_id
_entity_poly.type
_entity_poly.pdbx_seq_one_letter_code
_entity_poly.pdbx_strand_id
1 'polypeptide(L)' 'MDEQEKAYLEAAAKEVYRQMEENPGLAIPVDPEVAEYMGAFTDDAMDLTDAIEGAEPMPEED' A
#
# COMPACT_ATOMS: atom_id res chain seq x y z
N MET A 1 19.19 0.86 -5.99
CA MET A 1 18.79 -0.43 -5.40
C MET A 1 19.69 -1.50 -5.94
N ASP A 2 20.49 -2.07 -5.06
CA ASP A 2 21.42 -3.15 -5.39
C ASP A 2 20.67 -4.50 -5.46
N GLU A 3 21.21 -5.47 -6.19
CA GLU A 3 20.55 -6.77 -6.41
C GLU A 3 20.34 -7.56 -5.10
N GLN A 4 21.26 -7.40 -4.15
CA GLN A 4 21.18 -8.01 -2.81
C GLN A 4 20.08 -7.37 -1.95
N GLU A 5 19.95 -6.04 -2.05
CA GLU A 5 18.93 -5.26 -1.34
C GLU A 5 17.54 -5.65 -1.83
N LYS A 6 17.35 -5.75 -3.16
CA LYS A 6 16.10 -6.24 -3.75
C LYS A 6 15.74 -7.65 -3.28
N ALA A 7 16.71 -8.57 -3.28
CA ALA A 7 16.48 -9.95 -2.83
C ALA A 7 16.10 -10.02 -1.35
N TYR A 8 16.71 -9.17 -0.51
CA TYR A 8 16.34 -9.04 0.89
C TYR A 8 14.91 -8.51 1.05
N LEU A 9 14.55 -7.42 0.37
CA LEU A 9 13.22 -6.82 0.45
C LEU A 9 12.12 -7.80 -0.02
N GLU A 10 12.37 -8.54 -1.10
CA GLU A 10 11.44 -9.55 -1.61
C GLU A 10 11.25 -10.71 -0.62
N ALA A 11 12.34 -11.21 -0.03
CA ALA A 11 12.28 -12.26 0.98
C ALA A 11 11.54 -11.80 2.25
N ALA A 12 11.83 -10.58 2.72
CA ALA A 12 11.20 -9.99 3.89
C ALA A 12 9.70 -9.75 3.65
N ALA A 13 9.33 -9.16 2.51
CA ALA A 13 7.92 -8.94 2.15
C ALA A 13 7.14 -10.25 2.13
N LYS A 14 7.71 -11.32 1.55
CA LYS A 14 7.06 -12.64 1.50
C LYS A 14 6.82 -13.23 2.89
N GLU A 15 7.77 -13.06 3.80
CA GLU A 15 7.63 -13.51 5.19
C GLU A 15 6.51 -12.75 5.92
N VAL A 16 6.44 -11.43 5.71
CA VAL A 16 5.38 -10.58 6.27
C VAL A 16 4.01 -11.01 5.76
N TYR A 17 3.87 -11.23 4.45
CA TYR A 17 2.63 -11.73 3.85
C TYR A 17 2.19 -13.05 4.49
N ARG A 18 3.10 -14.00 4.67
CA ARG A 18 2.79 -15.27 5.33
C ARG A 18 2.29 -15.04 6.77
N GLN A 19 2.94 -14.16 7.53
CA GLN A 19 2.51 -13.85 8.89
C GLN A 19 1.12 -13.20 8.93
N MET A 20 0.79 -12.34 7.96
CA MET A 20 -0.54 -11.75 7.82
C MET A 20 -1.61 -12.81 7.52
N GLU A 21 -1.30 -13.77 6.64
CA GLU A 21 -2.21 -14.88 6.32
C GLU A 21 -2.42 -15.82 7.51
N GLU A 22 -1.36 -16.12 8.25
CA GLU A 22 -1.42 -17.00 9.42
C GLU A 22 -2.11 -16.34 10.62
N ASN A 23 -1.94 -15.03 10.80
CA ASN A 23 -2.46 -14.27 11.94
C ASN A 23 -3.14 -12.96 11.48
N PRO A 24 -4.32 -13.04 10.84
CA PRO A 24 -5.02 -11.87 10.35
C PRO A 24 -5.40 -10.94 11.51
N GLY A 25 -5.07 -9.65 11.39
CA GLY A 25 -5.37 -8.62 12.38
C GLY A 25 -4.34 -8.46 13.50
N LEU A 26 -3.28 -9.28 13.53
CA LEU A 26 -2.14 -9.06 14.42
C LEU A 26 -1.23 -8.00 13.81
N ALA A 27 -0.78 -7.03 14.62
CA ALA A 27 0.22 -6.06 14.19
C ALA A 27 1.56 -6.77 13.97
N ILE A 28 2.10 -6.67 12.75
CA ILE A 28 3.39 -7.25 12.39
C ILE A 28 4.43 -6.12 12.33
N PRO A 29 5.51 -6.17 13.13
CA PRO A 29 6.59 -5.21 13.02
C PRO A 29 7.35 -5.46 11.71
N VAL A 30 7.47 -4.43 10.88
CA VAL A 30 8.17 -4.47 9.60
C VAL A 30 9.19 -3.36 9.50
N ASP A 31 10.31 -3.65 8.85
CA ASP A 31 11.32 -2.64 8.58
C ASP A 31 10.77 -1.57 7.63
N PRO A 32 11.14 -0.28 7.79
CA PRO A 32 10.58 0.81 6.99
C PRO A 32 10.75 0.61 5.48
N GLU A 33 11.91 0.11 5.04
CA GLU A 33 12.21 -0.16 3.63
C GLU A 33 11.35 -1.31 3.07
N VAL A 34 11.06 -2.33 3.89
CA VAL A 34 10.16 -3.44 3.51
C VAL A 34 8.72 -2.94 3.42
N ALA A 35 8.30 -2.10 4.36
CA ALA A 35 6.99 -1.48 4.37
C ALA A 35 6.79 -0.54 3.16
N GLU A 36 7.80 0.26 2.81
CA GLU A 36 7.82 1.07 1.59
C GLU A 36 7.78 0.20 0.34
N TYR A 37 8.59 -0.85 0.28
CA TYR A 37 8.58 -1.82 -0.81
C TYR A 37 7.22 -2.53 -0.99
N MET A 38 6.52 -2.78 0.12
CA MET A 38 5.17 -3.35 0.12
C MET A 38 4.05 -2.34 -0.18
N GLY A 39 4.35 -1.05 -0.31
CA GLY A 39 3.34 -0.01 -0.49
C GLY A 39 2.51 0.24 0.78
N ALA A 40 3.02 -0.10 1.96
CA ALA A 40 2.29 0.07 3.22
C ALA A 40 2.07 1.55 3.61
N PHE A 41 2.81 2.47 3.00
CA PHE A 41 2.70 3.92 3.24
C PHE A 41 2.06 4.68 2.07
N THR A 42 1.86 4.04 0.92
CA THR A 42 1.20 4.67 -0.22
C THR A 42 -0.30 4.67 0.04
N ASP A 43 -0.87 5.88 0.17
CA ASP A 43 -2.29 6.10 0.34
C ASP A 43 -2.99 5.99 -1.04
N ASP A 44 -3.47 4.80 -1.37
CA ASP A 44 -4.30 4.55 -2.56
C ASP A 44 -5.79 4.87 -2.31
N ALA A 45 -6.15 5.54 -1.20
CA ALA A 45 -7.56 5.78 -0.87
C ALA A 45 -8.22 6.89 -1.70
N MET A 46 -7.44 7.71 -2.43
CA MET A 46 -7.95 8.70 -3.38
C MET A 46 -7.01 8.84 -4.57
N ASP A 47 -7.47 8.37 -5.74
CA ASP A 47 -6.83 8.71 -7.00
C ASP A 47 -7.21 10.12 -7.46
N LEU A 48 -6.34 10.76 -8.24
CA LEU A 48 -6.58 12.11 -8.78
C LEU A 48 -7.83 12.16 -9.67
N THR A 49 -8.20 11.02 -10.27
CA THR A 49 -9.44 10.79 -11.01
C THR A 49 -10.68 10.86 -10.13
N ASP A 50 -10.65 10.23 -8.95
CA ASP A 50 -11.77 10.27 -8.00
C ASP A 50 -12.03 11.70 -7.49
N ALA A 51 -10.95 12.48 -7.32
CA ALA A 51 -11.05 13.88 -6.91
C ALA A 51 -11.71 14.77 -7.98
N ILE A 52 -11.58 14.44 -9.27
CA ILE A 52 -12.17 15.20 -10.38
C ILE A 52 -13.66 14.83 -10.55
N GLU A 53 -14.03 13.56 -10.46
CA GLU A 53 -15.44 13.13 -10.51
C GLU A 53 -16.26 13.70 -9.34
N GLY A 54 -15.67 13.79 -8.15
CA GLY A 54 -16.33 14.42 -6.99
C GLY A 54 -16.51 15.94 -7.12
N ALA A 55 -15.85 16.58 -8.09
CA ALA A 55 -15.92 18.03 -8.32
C ALA A 55 -16.89 18.42 -9.45
N GLU A 56 -17.58 17.45 -10.09
CA GLU A 56 -18.60 17.78 -11.08
C GLU A 56 -19.75 18.55 -10.42
N PRO A 57 -20.06 19.79 -10.87
CA PRO A 57 -21.19 20.53 -10.33
C PRO A 57 -22.48 19.77 -10.63
N MET A 58 -23.24 19.46 -9.58
CA MET A 58 -24.57 18.87 -9.70
C MET A 58 -25.40 19.69 -10.72
N PRO A 59 -26.10 19.05 -11.67
CA PRO A 59 -26.94 19.77 -12.61
C PRO A 59 -27.99 20.59 -11.82
N GLU A 60 -28.05 21.89 -12.08
CA GLU A 60 -29.15 22.74 -11.60
C GLU A 60 -30.45 22.21 -12.24
N GLU A 61 -31.35 21.67 -11.42
CA GLU A 61 -32.70 21.33 -11.88
C GLU A 61 -33.48 22.63 -12.10
N ASP A 62 -33.70 23.01 -13.37
CA ASP A 62 -34.59 24.09 -13.84
C ASP A 62 -36.08 23.79 -13.58
#